data_AF-A0A6J5A6N8-F1
#
_entry.id   AF-A0A6J5A6N8-F1
#
_cell.length_a   1.000
_cell.length_b   1.000
_cell.length_c   1.000
_cell.angle_alpha   90.00
_cell.angle_beta   90.00
_cell.angle_gamma   90.00
#
_symmetry.space_group_name_H-M   'P 1'
#
loop_
_entity.id
_entity.type
_entity.pdbx_description
1 polymer ?
#
loop_
_entity_poly.entity_id
_entity_poly.type
_entity_poly.pdbx_seq_one_letter_code
_entity_poly.pdbx_strand_id
1 'polypeptide(L)'
;MPRLSRLLHAFCAATLLSALPGCVPYPTYKTLQPRAAITVQDETGQPLANARVVLIAGAYPYGYDRYRVEQRTGADGRAGFEARHEWRVEVLAIHGSELFFWNWCVEKPGYETYATHDRNADAFDPKAVVQLKPGVSQTCDNPNASPFMRETRPTS
;
A
#
# COMPACT_ATOMS: atom_id res chain seq x y z
N MET A 1 -21.24 -57.32 0.01
CA MET A 1 -19.97 -56.62 0.26
C MET A 1 -19.71 -55.32 -0.55
N PRO A 2 -20.22 -55.08 -1.78
CA PRO A 2 -19.91 -53.83 -2.51
C PRO A 2 -20.63 -52.57 -1.98
N ARG A 3 -21.77 -52.72 -1.30
CA ARG A 3 -22.53 -51.61 -0.70
C ARG A 3 -21.83 -51.00 0.52
N LEU A 4 -21.22 -51.83 1.37
CA LEU A 4 -20.52 -51.36 2.58
C LEU A 4 -19.24 -50.59 2.21
N SER A 5 -18.52 -51.08 1.19
CA SER A 5 -17.37 -50.38 0.60
C SER A 5 -17.77 -49.01 0.04
N ARG A 6 -18.83 -48.93 -0.77
CA ARG A 6 -19.31 -47.64 -1.32
C ARG A 6 -19.71 -46.63 -0.25
N LEU A 7 -20.32 -47.09 0.86
CA LEU A 7 -20.67 -46.22 1.99
C LEU A 7 -19.43 -45.72 2.75
N LEU A 8 -18.42 -46.57 2.95
CA LEU A 8 -17.14 -46.14 3.54
C LEU A 8 -16.41 -45.11 2.66
N HIS A 9 -16.37 -45.32 1.35
CA HIS A 9 -15.72 -44.39 0.42
C HIS A 9 -16.46 -43.06 0.35
N ALA A 10 -17.80 -43.08 0.36
CA ALA A 10 -18.61 -41.86 0.41
C ALA A 10 -18.40 -41.09 1.72
N PHE A 11 -18.27 -41.79 2.86
CA PHE A 11 -18.02 -41.18 4.15
C PHE A 11 -16.62 -40.56 4.24
N CYS A 12 -15.57 -41.25 3.75
CA CYS A 12 -14.22 -40.70 3.65
C CYS A 12 -14.12 -39.51 2.68
N ALA A 13 -14.84 -39.53 1.56
CA ALA A 13 -14.87 -38.41 0.63
C ALA A 13 -15.57 -37.18 1.26
N ALA A 14 -16.65 -37.39 2.01
CA ALA A 14 -17.38 -36.32 2.68
C ALA A 14 -16.56 -35.67 3.82
N THR A 15 -15.80 -36.45 4.59
CA THR A 15 -14.90 -35.92 5.63
C THR A 15 -13.68 -35.20 5.06
N LEU A 16 -13.13 -35.66 3.93
CA LEU A 16 -12.03 -34.98 3.26
C LEU A 16 -12.48 -33.64 2.64
N LEU A 17 -13.70 -33.55 2.09
CA LEU A 17 -14.25 -32.31 1.54
C LEU A 17 -14.50 -31.24 2.62
N SER A 18 -14.89 -31.64 3.82
CA SER A 18 -15.19 -30.74 4.94
C SER A 18 -13.93 -30.20 5.65
N ALA A 19 -12.76 -30.82 5.41
CA ALA A 19 -11.47 -30.35 5.92
C ALA A 19 -10.75 -29.33 5.01
N LEU A 20 -11.30 -29.01 3.82
CA LEU A 20 -10.67 -28.12 2.84
C LEU A 20 -10.92 -26.60 2.99
N PRO A 21 -11.82 -26.04 3.84
CA PRO A 21 -12.13 -24.61 3.73
C PRO A 21 -10.94 -23.68 4.07
N GLY A 22 -9.91 -24.18 4.77
CA GLY A 22 -8.69 -23.42 5.05
C GLY A 22 -7.70 -23.31 3.87
N CYS A 23 -7.91 -24.04 2.77
CA CYS A 23 -7.00 -24.07 1.62
C CYS A 23 -7.67 -23.67 0.30
N VAL A 24 -8.90 -23.13 0.33
CA VAL A 24 -9.60 -22.74 -0.90
C VAL A 24 -9.08 -21.37 -1.36
N PRO A 25 -8.37 -21.29 -2.50
CA PRO A 25 -8.03 -20.01 -3.09
C PRO A 25 -9.30 -19.28 -3.49
N TYR A 26 -9.41 -18.00 -3.14
CA TYR A 26 -10.52 -17.14 -3.54
C TYR A 26 -10.02 -15.94 -4.35
N PRO A 27 -10.71 -15.57 -5.44
CA PRO A 27 -10.42 -14.35 -6.16
C PRO A 27 -10.88 -13.15 -5.33
N THR A 28 -10.06 -12.09 -5.34
CA THR A 28 -10.38 -10.83 -4.69
C THR A 28 -9.88 -9.68 -5.56
N TYR A 29 -10.69 -8.63 -5.67
CA TYR A 29 -10.34 -7.45 -6.45
C TYR A 29 -9.74 -6.41 -5.52
N LYS A 30 -8.44 -6.17 -5.63
CA LYS A 30 -7.68 -5.31 -4.73
C LYS A 30 -7.43 -3.95 -5.36
N THR A 31 -7.59 -2.91 -4.56
CA THR A 31 -7.04 -1.58 -4.87
C THR A 31 -5.58 -1.57 -4.44
N LEU A 32 -4.68 -1.51 -5.41
CA LEU A 32 -3.24 -1.41 -5.14
C LEU A 32 -2.81 0.04 -4.92
N GLN A 33 -3.52 0.95 -5.59
CA GLN A 33 -3.34 2.39 -5.51
C GLN A 33 -4.69 3.07 -5.74
N PRO A 34 -5.16 3.96 -4.85
CA PRO A 34 -6.37 4.72 -5.09
C PRO A 34 -6.13 5.80 -6.13
N ARG A 35 -7.22 6.30 -6.74
CA ARG A 35 -7.16 7.61 -7.38
C ARG A 35 -6.89 8.64 -6.29
N ALA A 36 -5.84 9.43 -6.45
CA ALA A 36 -5.42 10.40 -5.44
C ALA A 36 -4.85 11.66 -6.11
N ALA A 37 -4.89 12.78 -5.41
CA ALA A 37 -4.29 14.03 -5.84
C ALA A 37 -3.77 14.79 -4.62
N ILE A 38 -2.63 15.45 -4.77
CA ILE A 38 -2.03 16.29 -3.74
C ILE A 38 -1.86 17.70 -4.27
N THR A 39 -2.08 18.69 -3.41
CA THR A 39 -1.74 20.09 -3.67
C THR A 39 -0.57 20.48 -2.79
N VAL A 40 0.48 21.00 -3.40
CA VAL A 40 1.73 21.38 -2.73
C VAL A 40 1.89 22.89 -2.85
N GLN A 41 2.06 23.55 -1.71
CA GLN A 41 2.21 24.99 -1.59
C GLN A 41 3.30 25.33 -0.58
N ASP A 42 3.79 26.57 -0.56
CA ASP A 42 4.66 27.06 0.50
C ASP A 42 3.88 27.58 1.71
N GLU A 43 4.61 28.07 2.72
CA GLU A 43 4.04 28.66 3.94
C GLU A 43 3.21 29.92 3.69
N THR A 44 3.38 30.58 2.54
CA THR A 44 2.56 31.74 2.13
C THR A 44 1.32 31.33 1.34
N GLY A 45 1.16 30.03 1.09
CA GLY A 45 0.06 29.47 0.30
C GLY A 45 0.27 29.53 -1.20
N GLN A 46 1.47 29.87 -1.68
CA GLN A 46 1.76 29.90 -3.11
C GLN A 46 2.00 28.48 -3.65
N PRO A 47 1.45 28.13 -4.82
CA PRO A 47 1.62 26.80 -5.39
C PRO A 47 3.08 26.51 -5.75
N LEU A 48 3.56 25.32 -5.38
CA LEU A 48 4.92 24.89 -5.66
C LEU A 48 4.94 23.96 -6.87
N ALA A 49 5.34 24.49 -8.01
CA ALA A 49 5.53 23.73 -9.24
C ALA A 49 6.80 22.86 -9.20
N ASN A 50 6.81 21.77 -9.98
CA ASN A 50 7.96 20.88 -10.13
C ASN A 50 8.48 20.30 -8.79
N ALA A 51 7.62 20.17 -7.78
CA ALA A 51 7.87 19.32 -6.63
C ALA A 51 7.69 17.86 -7.07
N ARG A 52 8.59 16.98 -6.64
CA ARG A 52 8.48 15.55 -6.91
C ARG A 52 7.60 14.93 -5.84
N VAL A 53 6.57 14.22 -6.29
CA VAL A 53 5.60 13.55 -5.43
C VAL A 53 5.67 12.07 -5.71
N VAL A 54 5.91 11.28 -4.66
CA VAL A 54 5.87 9.82 -4.70
C VAL A 54 4.68 9.34 -3.89
N LEU A 55 3.77 8.62 -4.54
CA LEU A 55 2.73 7.84 -3.88
C LEU A 55 3.27 6.43 -3.63
N ILE A 56 3.43 6.09 -2.36
CA ILE A 56 4.01 4.83 -1.91
C ILE A 56 2.87 3.93 -1.45
N ALA A 57 2.72 2.76 -2.07
CA ALA A 57 1.80 1.72 -1.65
C ALA A 57 2.55 0.67 -0.84
N GLY A 58 2.15 0.49 0.41
CA GLY A 58 2.58 -0.61 1.27
C GLY A 58 1.53 -1.70 1.37
N ALA A 59 1.96 -2.90 1.77
CA ALA A 59 1.05 -4.00 2.06
C ALA A 59 1.41 -4.71 3.37
N TYR A 60 0.40 -5.25 4.05
CA TYR A 60 0.57 -6.12 5.21
C TYR A 60 -0.26 -7.39 5.00
N PRO A 61 0.21 -8.59 5.40
CA PRO A 61 1.49 -8.88 6.04
C PRO A 61 2.67 -9.02 5.06
N TYR A 62 2.41 -9.02 3.74
CA TYR A 62 3.37 -9.44 2.72
C TYR A 62 4.20 -8.27 2.13
N GLY A 63 4.82 -7.46 3.00
CA GLY A 63 5.82 -6.46 2.62
C GLY A 63 5.31 -5.01 2.54
N TYR A 64 5.98 -4.12 3.26
CA TYR A 64 5.52 -2.75 3.54
C TYR A 64 5.75 -1.71 2.42
N ASP A 65 6.48 -2.06 1.36
CA ASP A 65 6.70 -1.19 0.19
C ASP A 65 6.59 -2.05 -1.07
N ARG A 66 5.51 -1.86 -1.82
CA ARG A 66 5.15 -2.69 -2.98
C ARG A 66 5.29 -1.92 -4.28
N TYR A 67 4.78 -0.69 -4.29
CA TYR A 67 4.74 0.15 -5.48
C TYR A 67 5.03 1.59 -5.11
N ARG A 68 5.79 2.26 -5.97
CA ARG A 68 6.05 3.68 -5.90
C ARG A 68 5.70 4.28 -7.24
N VAL A 69 4.80 5.25 -7.25
CA VAL A 69 4.47 6.00 -8.45
C VAL A 69 4.89 7.43 -8.23
N GLU A 70 5.63 7.96 -9.18
CA GLU A 70 6.11 9.34 -9.14
C GLU A 70 5.30 10.22 -10.10
N GLN A 71 5.04 11.44 -9.66
CA GLN A 71 4.54 12.54 -10.47
C GLN A 71 5.26 13.83 -10.07
N ARG A 72 5.15 14.85 -10.92
CA ARG A 72 5.60 16.21 -10.58
C ARG A 72 4.42 17.15 -10.53
N THR A 73 4.47 18.12 -9.61
CA THR A 73 3.42 19.13 -9.53
C THR A 73 3.45 20.08 -10.72
N GLY A 74 2.26 20.43 -11.22
CA GLY A 74 2.08 21.46 -12.24
C GLY A 74 2.28 22.88 -11.71
N ALA A 75 2.04 23.88 -12.56
CA ALA A 75 2.12 25.30 -12.18
C ALA A 75 1.12 25.70 -11.09
N ASP A 76 0.04 24.93 -10.94
CA ASP A 76 -0.98 25.05 -9.89
C ASP A 76 -0.60 24.31 -8.59
N GLY A 77 0.60 23.72 -8.53
CA GLY A 77 1.08 22.97 -7.37
C GLY A 77 0.43 21.58 -7.22
N ARG A 78 -0.32 21.09 -8.22
CA ARG A 78 -1.05 19.83 -8.11
C ARG A 78 -0.35 18.66 -8.81
N ALA A 79 -0.39 17.49 -8.19
CA ALA A 79 0.01 16.22 -8.80
C ALA A 79 -1.12 15.20 -8.63
N GLY A 80 -1.48 14.51 -9.72
CA GLY A 80 -2.58 13.55 -9.76
C GLY A 80 -2.12 12.12 -10.07
N PHE A 81 -2.78 11.15 -9.44
CA PHE A 81 -2.49 9.72 -9.56
C PHE A 81 -3.77 8.98 -9.94
N GLU A 82 -3.67 8.15 -10.97
CA GLU A 82 -4.74 7.28 -11.41
C GLU A 82 -4.90 6.08 -10.47
N ALA A 83 -6.12 5.54 -10.37
CA ALA A 83 -6.35 4.33 -9.61
C ALA A 83 -5.74 3.11 -10.31
N ARG A 84 -5.24 2.16 -9.52
CA ARG A 84 -4.76 0.85 -10.00
C ARG A 84 -5.43 -0.24 -9.18
N HIS A 85 -6.06 -1.16 -9.89
CA HIS A 85 -6.75 -2.29 -9.31
C HIS A 85 -6.31 -3.58 -10.01
N GLU A 86 -6.33 -4.68 -9.27
CA GLU A 86 -5.91 -5.99 -9.78
C GLU A 86 -6.74 -7.10 -9.15
N TRP A 87 -7.12 -8.09 -9.96
CA TRP A 87 -7.62 -9.37 -9.45
C TRP A 87 -6.47 -10.19 -8.92
N ARG A 88 -6.56 -10.58 -7.65
CA ARG A 88 -5.60 -11.47 -6.99
C ARG A 88 -6.29 -12.72 -6.48
N VAL A 89 -5.51 -13.77 -6.34
CA VAL A 89 -5.94 -15.00 -5.69
C VAL A 89 -5.28 -15.06 -4.32
N GLU A 90 -6.09 -15.14 -3.27
CA GLU A 90 -5.64 -15.28 -1.90
C GLU A 90 -6.11 -16.60 -1.31
N VAL A 91 -5.43 -17.07 -0.26
CA VAL A 91 -5.86 -18.21 0.56
C VAL A 91 -6.01 -17.68 1.98
N LEU A 92 -7.07 -18.10 2.68
CA LEU A 92 -7.29 -17.73 4.07
C LEU A 92 -6.21 -18.37 4.96
N ALA A 93 -5.12 -17.62 5.18
CA ALA A 93 -4.05 -17.99 6.09
C ALA A 93 -4.26 -17.37 7.48
N ILE A 94 -3.48 -17.80 8.47
CA ILE A 94 -3.54 -17.29 9.85
C ILE A 94 -3.33 -15.76 9.91
N HIS A 95 -2.54 -15.21 8.99
CA HIS A 95 -2.28 -13.77 8.91
C HIS A 95 -3.36 -12.97 8.14
N GLY A 96 -4.44 -13.63 7.72
CA GLY A 96 -5.54 -13.01 6.98
C GLY A 96 -5.22 -12.77 5.51
N SER A 97 -5.66 -11.62 5.00
CA SER A 97 -5.51 -11.20 3.60
C SER A 97 -4.48 -10.09 3.45
N GLU A 98 -3.98 -9.87 2.22
CA GLU A 98 -3.10 -8.74 1.94
C GLU A 98 -3.91 -7.43 1.98
N LEU A 99 -3.53 -6.51 2.86
CA LEU A 99 -4.14 -5.20 3.00
C LEU A 99 -3.18 -4.13 2.48
N PHE A 100 -3.65 -3.29 1.56
CA PHE A 100 -2.89 -2.16 1.04
C PHE A 100 -3.14 -0.90 1.85
N PHE A 101 -2.12 -0.09 2.02
CA PHE A 101 -2.17 1.25 2.60
C PHE A 101 -1.20 2.16 1.86
N TRP A 102 -1.36 3.47 1.97
CA TRP A 102 -0.66 4.43 1.12
C TRP A 102 -0.05 5.56 1.92
N ASN A 103 1.06 6.09 1.40
CA ASN A 103 1.80 7.17 1.99
C ASN A 103 2.23 8.18 0.93
N TRP A 104 2.23 9.46 1.32
CA TRP A 104 2.80 10.53 0.52
C TRP A 104 4.29 10.71 0.84
N CYS A 105 5.08 11.01 -0.18
CA CYS A 105 6.38 11.64 -0.01
C CYS A 105 6.52 12.78 -1.03
N VAL A 106 6.84 13.97 -0.57
CA VAL A 106 6.99 15.17 -1.39
C VAL A 106 8.33 15.79 -1.11
N GLU A 107 9.14 15.93 -2.16
CA GLU A 107 10.45 16.58 -2.10
C GLU A 107 10.54 17.73 -3.11
N LYS A 108 11.20 18.81 -2.69
CA LYS A 108 11.51 19.96 -3.53
C LYS A 108 12.79 20.62 -2.99
N PRO A 109 13.80 20.85 -3.84
CA PRO A 109 15.00 21.57 -3.42
C PRO A 109 14.65 22.92 -2.77
N GLY A 110 15.27 23.21 -1.63
CA GLY A 110 15.00 24.40 -0.82
C GLY A 110 13.87 24.23 0.21
N TYR A 111 13.23 23.07 0.26
CA TYR A 111 12.15 22.77 1.20
C TYR A 111 12.41 21.49 1.98
N GLU A 112 11.92 21.42 3.22
CA GLU A 112 11.88 20.18 4.00
C GLU A 112 10.96 19.17 3.31
N THR A 113 11.40 17.90 3.26
CA THR A 113 10.60 16.82 2.69
C THR A 113 9.40 16.53 3.58
N TYR A 114 8.21 16.50 2.98
CA TYR A 114 6.99 16.05 3.64
C TYR A 114 6.79 14.56 3.36
N ALA A 115 6.52 13.77 4.39
CA ALA A 115 6.18 12.38 4.24
C ALA A 115 5.11 11.94 5.24
N THR A 116 4.17 11.09 4.80
CA THR A 116 3.28 10.36 5.71
C THR A 116 3.81 8.96 5.99
N HIS A 117 3.33 8.41 7.09
CA HIS A 117 3.89 7.24 7.76
C HIS A 117 2.77 6.34 8.32
N ASP A 118 1.67 6.30 7.57
CA ASP A 118 0.42 5.64 7.85
C ASP A 118 0.55 4.13 7.83
N ARG A 119 -0.22 3.51 8.72
CA ARG A 119 -0.15 2.08 9.03
C ARG A 119 -1.35 1.29 8.53
N ASN A 120 -2.35 1.98 7.99
CA ASN A 120 -3.60 1.44 7.51
C ASN A 120 -4.15 2.36 6.41
N ALA A 121 -5.12 1.86 5.66
CA ALA A 121 -5.74 2.58 4.55
C ALA A 121 -6.57 3.79 5.02
N ASP A 122 -7.20 3.71 6.19
CA ASP A 122 -8.16 4.71 6.67
C ASP A 122 -7.50 6.04 7.06
N ALA A 123 -6.22 6.02 7.40
CA ALA A 123 -5.43 7.21 7.72
C ALA A 123 -4.98 8.00 6.47
N PHE A 124 -5.03 7.39 5.29
CA PHE A 124 -4.55 8.03 4.07
C PHE A 124 -5.53 9.09 3.56
N ASP A 125 -5.07 10.34 3.42
CA ASP A 125 -5.82 11.40 2.75
C ASP A 125 -5.52 11.41 1.24
N PRO A 126 -6.46 10.99 0.37
CA PRO A 126 -6.26 10.98 -1.08
C PRO A 126 -6.33 12.37 -1.71
N LYS A 127 -6.63 13.43 -0.95
CA LYS A 127 -6.80 14.82 -1.42
C LYS A 127 -5.96 15.81 -0.61
N ALA A 128 -4.81 15.37 -0.10
CA ALA A 128 -3.96 16.17 0.79
C ALA A 128 -3.59 17.54 0.21
N VAL A 129 -3.59 18.55 1.09
CA VAL A 129 -3.05 19.88 0.83
C VAL A 129 -1.88 20.10 1.78
N VAL A 130 -0.68 20.24 1.25
CA VAL A 130 0.56 20.26 2.03
C VAL A 130 1.27 21.60 1.86
N GLN A 131 1.62 22.20 2.98
CA GLN A 131 2.50 23.37 3.06
C GLN A 131 3.92 22.90 3.35
N LEU A 132 4.84 23.10 2.39
CA LEU A 132 6.25 22.81 2.58
C LEU A 132 6.95 23.99 3.25
N LYS A 133 7.78 23.68 4.24
CA LYS A 133 8.62 24.66 4.93
C LYS A 133 9.98 24.78 4.23
N PRO A 134 10.61 25.96 4.22
CA PRO A 134 11.99 26.11 3.75
C PRO A 134 12.94 25.20 4.55
N GLY A 135 13.87 24.53 3.87
CA GLY A 135 14.84 23.67 4.55
C GLY A 135 15.57 22.68 3.65
N VAL A 136 16.10 21.62 4.27
CA VAL A 136 16.88 20.59 3.58
C VAL A 136 15.95 19.49 3.09
N SER A 137 15.95 19.28 1.78
CA SER A 137 15.19 18.20 1.15
C SER A 137 15.92 16.87 1.31
N GLN A 138 15.21 15.87 1.80
CA GLN A 138 15.63 14.48 1.88
C GLN A 138 14.99 13.67 0.76
N THR A 139 15.72 12.67 0.25
CA THR A 139 15.23 11.86 -0.87
C THR A 139 14.03 10.99 -0.49
N CYS A 140 13.02 10.99 -1.35
CA CYS A 140 11.91 10.04 -1.31
C CYS A 140 12.32 8.62 -1.69
N ASP A 141 13.52 8.37 -2.23
CA ASP A 141 13.98 7.05 -2.71
C ASP A 141 14.43 6.10 -1.60
N ASN A 142 14.08 6.36 -0.33
CA ASN A 142 14.45 5.49 0.78
C ASN A 142 13.37 4.45 1.10
N PRO A 143 13.48 3.19 0.64
CA PRO A 143 12.55 2.12 1.01
C PRO A 143 12.62 1.76 2.50
N ASN A 144 13.75 2.00 3.15
CA ASN A 144 13.96 1.72 4.58
C ASN A 144 13.45 2.85 5.49
N ALA A 145 13.08 4.01 4.92
CA ALA A 145 12.44 5.09 5.68
C ALA A 145 10.97 4.81 5.97
N SER A 146 10.39 3.74 5.40
CA SER A 146 9.09 3.24 5.83
C SER A 146 9.13 3.04 7.36
N PRO A 147 8.20 3.61 8.14
CA PRO A 147 8.17 3.52 9.61
C PRO A 147 8.16 2.10 10.17
N PHE A 148 7.93 1.13 9.29
CA PHE A 148 7.85 -0.29 9.57
C PHE A 148 9.12 -1.07 9.22
N MET A 149 9.98 -0.51 8.37
CA MET A 149 11.30 -1.07 8.05
C MET A 149 12.38 -0.56 9.02
N ARG A 150 12.06 0.37 9.92
CA ARG A 150 13.00 0.93 10.91
C ARG A 150 13.37 -0.02 12.05
N GLU A 151 12.80 -1.22 12.11
CA GLU A 151 13.19 -2.23 13.09
C GLU A 151 14.08 -3.30 12.42
N THR A 152 15.27 -3.51 12.96
CA THR A 152 16.29 -4.53 12.60
C THR A 152 17.37 -4.17 11.57
N ARG A 153 18.20 -3.16 11.88
CA ARG A 153 19.64 -3.33 11.62
C ARG A 153 20.38 -3.16 12.95
N PRO A 154 20.93 -4.23 13.56
CA PRO A 154 21.91 -4.04 14.62
C PRO A 154 23.07 -3.28 13.98
N THR A 155 23.47 -2.17 14.61
CA THR A 155 24.77 -1.59 14.35
C THR A 155 25.82 -2.62 14.75
N SER A 156 26.47 -3.22 13.75
CA SER A 156 27.71 -3.98 13.89
C SER A 156 28.84 -3.19 13.26
#